data_AF-A0A3D4Z0A3-F1
#
_entry.id   AF-A0A3D4Z0A3-F1
#
_cell.length_a   1.000
_cell.length_b   1.000
_cell.length_c   1.000
_cell.angle_alpha   90.00
_cell.angle_beta   90.00
_cell.angle_gamma   90.00
#
_symmetry.space_group_name_H-M   'P 1'
#
loop_
_entity.id
_entity.type
_entity.pdbx_description
1 polymer ?
#
loop_
_entity_poly.entity_id
_entity_poly.type
_entity_poly.pdbx_seq_one_letter_code
_entity_poly.pdbx_strand_id
1 'polypeptide(L)'
;MFLTTFSQGWKIFGNLSVILFTLAFLAWQVFYFSAIRWASSRSGMSDAASTGCLTQVLGVLLQALGLGVLLLVLLPVLLGLQSQVSWNSVEAYAMLALRAAVLAAVAMSLLSFLPVLGRWLAGSPGLEILLGGGILFRLLSHPYLKAKFGENLPASLYPGFWESLVYLALAFLIGRLVMLATFRFHAGSGKNPNAFLLRITGPTLDCLVGIAVLYLYTQYTAVVLAKG
;
A
#
# COMPACT_ATOMS: atom_id res chain seq x y z
N MET A 1 -12.14 5.77 18.94
CA MET A 1 -11.03 4.88 18.49
C MET A 1 -10.33 5.43 17.26
N PHE A 2 -11.08 5.83 16.23
CA PHE A 2 -10.50 6.44 15.03
C PHE A 2 -9.59 7.66 15.29
N LEU A 3 -10.02 8.63 16.12
CA LEU A 3 -9.20 9.83 16.42
C LEU A 3 -7.86 9.51 17.10
N THR A 4 -7.83 8.52 18.00
CA THR A 4 -6.60 8.07 18.64
C THR A 4 -5.68 7.35 17.66
N THR A 5 -6.26 6.56 16.75
CA THR A 5 -5.52 5.93 15.66
C THR A 5 -4.95 6.95 14.69
N PHE A 6 -5.72 7.99 14.37
CA PHE A 6 -5.27 9.07 13.50
C PHE A 6 -4.10 9.85 14.11
N SER A 7 -4.19 10.21 15.40
CA SER A 7 -3.12 10.96 16.07
C SER A 7 -1.84 10.13 16.26
N GLN A 8 -1.96 8.83 16.58
CA GLN A 8 -0.81 7.93 16.67
C GLN A 8 -0.22 7.63 15.30
N GLY A 9 -1.05 7.47 14.28
CA GLY A 9 -0.57 7.25 12.91
C GLY A 9 0.21 8.43 12.34
N TRP A 10 -0.11 9.67 12.75
CA TRP A 10 0.73 10.82 12.39
C TRP A 10 2.15 10.72 12.96
N LYS A 11 2.32 10.10 14.13
CA LYS A 11 3.64 9.90 14.74
C LYS A 11 4.49 8.88 13.99
N ILE A 12 3.89 7.92 13.28
CA ILE A 12 4.65 6.98 12.43
C ILE A 12 5.45 7.76 11.38
N PHE A 13 4.85 8.77 10.75
CA PHE A 13 5.52 9.55 9.72
C PHE A 13 6.71 10.36 10.26
N GLY A 14 6.87 10.49 11.58
CA GLY A 14 8.07 11.04 12.20
C GLY A 14 9.23 10.04 12.34
N ASN A 15 9.00 8.75 12.07
CA ASN A 15 10.03 7.72 12.17
C ASN A 15 10.86 7.65 10.87
N LEU A 16 12.17 7.94 10.98
CA LEU A 16 13.09 7.95 9.85
C LEU A 16 13.13 6.62 9.09
N SER A 17 13.08 5.47 9.79
CA SER A 17 13.07 4.16 9.15
C SER A 17 11.84 3.97 8.27
N VAL A 18 10.66 4.39 8.75
CA VAL A 18 9.42 4.30 7.96
C VAL A 18 9.51 5.16 6.71
N ILE A 19 10.02 6.40 6.83
CA ILE A 19 10.23 7.27 5.67
C ILE A 19 11.18 6.63 4.66
N LEU A 20 12.35 6.15 5.10
CA LEU A 20 13.37 5.57 4.22
C LEU A 20 12.85 4.33 3.47
N PHE A 21 12.20 3.40 4.16
CA PHE A 21 11.64 2.21 3.51
C PHE A 21 10.45 2.55 2.60
N THR A 22 9.63 3.53 2.97
CA THR A 22 8.56 4.02 2.08
C THR A 22 9.14 4.63 0.81
N LEU A 23 10.17 5.48 0.93
CA LEU A 23 10.85 6.07 -0.22
C LEU A 23 11.52 5.01 -1.10
N ALA A 24 12.14 3.99 -0.50
CA ALA A 24 12.70 2.86 -1.23
C ALA A 24 11.62 2.09 -2.02
N PHE A 25 10.45 1.84 -1.41
CA PHE A 25 9.33 1.22 -2.10
C PHE A 25 8.80 2.10 -3.25
N LEU A 26 8.65 3.42 -3.04
CA LEU A 26 8.22 4.34 -4.09
C LEU A 26 9.24 4.42 -5.23
N ALA A 27 10.54 4.44 -4.91
CA ALA A 27 11.61 4.40 -5.90
C ALA A 27 11.58 3.11 -6.73
N TRP A 28 11.34 1.96 -6.07
CA TRP A 28 11.13 0.68 -6.73
C TRP A 28 9.92 0.72 -7.69
N GLN A 29 8.80 1.31 -7.27
CA GLN A 29 7.61 1.46 -8.12
C GLN A 29 7.89 2.35 -9.34
N VAL A 30 8.54 3.50 -9.13
CA VAL A 30 8.95 4.39 -10.22
C VAL A 30 9.87 3.67 -11.20
N PHE A 31 10.83 2.89 -10.70
CA PHE A 31 11.71 2.09 -11.53
C PHE A 31 10.94 1.06 -12.37
N TYR A 32 10.01 0.33 -11.75
CA TYR A 32 9.17 -0.65 -12.43
C TYR A 32 8.34 -0.04 -13.57
N PHE A 33 7.61 1.04 -13.31
CA PHE A 33 6.82 1.71 -14.34
C PHE A 33 7.69 2.32 -15.45
N SER A 34 8.88 2.83 -15.10
CA SER A 34 9.84 3.33 -16.07
C SER A 34 10.39 2.22 -16.97
N ALA A 35 10.68 1.04 -16.39
CA ALA A 35 11.17 -0.12 -17.11
C ALA A 35 10.15 -0.69 -18.09
N ILE A 36 8.88 -0.82 -17.68
CA ILE A 36 7.79 -1.24 -18.59
C ILE A 36 7.67 -0.29 -19.78
N ARG A 37 7.70 1.03 -19.51
CA ARG A 37 7.60 2.02 -20.57
C ARG A 37 8.80 1.94 -21.52
N TRP A 38 10.00 1.84 -20.99
CA TRP A 38 11.20 1.70 -21.80
C TRP A 38 11.13 0.46 -22.71
N ALA A 39 10.67 -0.67 -22.17
CA ALA A 39 10.44 -1.89 -22.96
C ALA A 39 9.38 -1.68 -24.06
N SER A 40 8.26 -1.03 -23.74
CA SER A 40 7.20 -0.73 -24.73
C SER A 40 7.65 0.22 -25.84
N SER A 41 8.50 1.20 -25.52
CA SER A 41 9.02 2.15 -26.50
C SER A 41 9.96 1.50 -27.52
N ARG A 42 10.66 0.43 -27.11
CA ARG A 42 11.54 -0.33 -28.01
C ARG A 42 10.80 -1.29 -28.92
N SER A 43 9.66 -1.83 -28.50
CA SER A 43 8.92 -2.83 -29.29
C SER A 43 8.02 -2.21 -30.36
N GLY A 44 7.93 -0.88 -30.46
CA GLY A 44 7.05 -0.19 -31.42
C GLY A 44 5.56 -0.47 -31.21
N MET A 45 5.20 -1.14 -30.10
CA MET A 45 3.81 -1.42 -29.72
C MET A 45 3.15 -0.13 -29.26
N SER A 46 1.90 0.11 -29.68
CA SER A 46 1.12 1.25 -29.17
C SER A 46 0.97 1.14 -27.65
N ASP A 47 0.85 2.28 -26.98
CA ASP A 47 0.69 2.40 -25.52
C ASP A 47 -0.48 1.57 -24.95
N ALA A 48 -1.46 1.21 -25.79
CA ALA A 48 -2.59 0.34 -25.43
C ALA A 48 -2.24 -1.15 -25.52
N ALA A 49 -1.31 -1.55 -26.38
CA ALA A 49 -0.88 -2.94 -26.55
C ALA A 49 0.18 -3.38 -25.51
N SER A 50 0.86 -2.43 -24.85
CA SER A 50 1.83 -2.73 -23.77
C SER A 50 1.18 -3.03 -22.40
N THR A 51 -0.14 -2.88 -22.29
CA THR A 51 -0.94 -3.24 -21.10
C THR A 51 -1.72 -4.54 -21.34
N GLY A 52 -1.01 -5.59 -21.77
CA GLY A 52 -1.59 -6.92 -21.85
C GLY A 52 -1.98 -7.46 -20.46
N CYS A 53 -2.87 -8.45 -20.43
CA CYS A 53 -3.26 -9.13 -19.19
C CYS A 53 -2.05 -9.64 -18.39
N LEU A 54 -0.99 -10.08 -19.08
CA LEU A 54 0.24 -10.54 -18.45
C LEU A 54 0.98 -9.41 -17.69
N THR A 55 1.10 -8.21 -18.27
CA THR A 55 1.78 -7.09 -17.61
C THR A 55 0.97 -6.56 -16.43
N GLN A 56 -0.36 -6.63 -16.51
CA GLN A 56 -1.25 -6.32 -15.39
C GLN A 56 -1.08 -7.31 -14.23
N VAL A 57 -1.14 -8.62 -14.50
CA VAL A 57 -0.96 -9.65 -13.46
C VAL A 57 0.42 -9.56 -12.83
N LEU A 58 1.48 -9.39 -13.64
CA LEU A 58 2.84 -9.27 -13.15
C LEU A 58 3.05 -7.98 -12.33
N GLY A 59 2.37 -6.89 -12.70
CA GLY A 59 2.38 -5.63 -11.96
C GLY A 59 1.75 -5.75 -10.59
N VAL A 60 0.54 -6.33 -10.51
CA VAL A 60 -0.14 -6.59 -9.23
C VAL A 60 0.71 -7.51 -8.34
N LEU A 61 1.32 -8.54 -8.92
CA LEU A 61 2.20 -9.45 -8.18
C LEU A 61 3.44 -8.74 -7.63
N LEU A 62 4.15 -7.97 -8.46
CA LEU A 62 5.34 -7.23 -8.03
C LEU A 62 5.01 -6.17 -6.99
N GLN A 63 3.87 -5.50 -7.13
CA GLN A 63 3.37 -4.54 -6.14
C GLN A 63 3.05 -5.22 -4.82
N ALA A 64 2.35 -6.35 -4.83
CA ALA A 64 2.06 -7.12 -3.63
C ALA A 64 3.33 -7.66 -2.94
N LEU A 65 4.30 -8.13 -3.71
CA LEU A 65 5.60 -8.56 -3.19
C LEU A 65 6.37 -7.40 -2.56
N GLY A 66 6.47 -6.26 -3.24
CA GLY A 66 7.13 -5.06 -2.71
C GLY A 66 6.45 -4.57 -1.44
N LEU A 67 5.10 -4.57 -1.42
CA LEU A 67 4.31 -4.17 -0.25
C LEU A 67 4.48 -5.19 0.90
N GLY A 68 4.62 -6.47 0.58
CA GLY A 68 4.89 -7.53 1.54
C GLY A 68 6.25 -7.38 2.21
N VAL A 69 7.29 -7.07 1.44
CA VAL A 69 8.61 -6.76 1.99
C VAL A 69 8.56 -5.49 2.85
N LEU A 70 7.89 -4.43 2.36
CA LEU A 70 7.72 -3.19 3.12
C LEU A 70 7.05 -3.44 4.47
N LEU A 71 5.91 -4.15 4.46
CA LEU A 71 5.17 -4.47 5.67
C LEU A 71 5.94 -5.41 6.59
N LEU A 72 6.62 -6.43 6.07
CA LEU A 72 7.45 -7.34 6.87
C LEU A 72 8.53 -6.58 7.67
N VAL A 73 9.23 -5.67 7.00
CA VAL A 73 10.30 -4.88 7.61
C VAL A 73 9.75 -3.88 8.63
N LEU A 74 8.63 -3.22 8.30
CA LEU A 74 8.06 -2.18 9.13
C LEU A 74 7.09 -2.71 10.20
N LEU A 75 6.69 -3.98 10.17
CA LEU A 75 5.67 -4.54 11.05
C LEU A 75 5.91 -4.23 12.54
N PRO A 76 7.12 -4.45 13.11
CA PRO A 76 7.35 -4.21 14.53
C PRO A 76 7.19 -2.74 14.90
N VAL A 77 7.58 -1.84 14.00
CA VAL A 77 7.48 -0.39 14.16
C VAL A 77 6.03 0.07 14.00
N LEU A 78 5.32 -0.46 13.01
CA LEU A 78 3.90 -0.15 12.74
C LEU A 78 2.96 -0.66 13.84
N LEU A 79 3.35 -1.70 14.57
CA LEU A 79 2.62 -2.19 15.75
C LEU A 79 3.00 -1.46 17.05
N GLY A 80 3.96 -0.52 16.99
CA GLY A 80 4.46 0.20 18.17
C GLY A 80 5.29 -0.67 19.12
N LEU A 81 5.76 -1.83 18.67
CA LEU A 81 6.48 -2.80 19.48
C LEU A 81 8.00 -2.54 19.55
N GLN A 82 8.53 -1.79 18.59
CA GLN A 82 9.93 -1.37 18.52
C GLN A 82 10.03 0.05 17.96
N SER A 83 11.06 0.80 18.37
CA SER A 83 11.35 2.13 17.83
C SER A 83 12.13 2.09 16.50
N GLN A 84 12.82 0.98 16.23
CA GLN A 84 13.65 0.77 15.04
C GLN A 84 13.38 -0.61 14.43
N VAL A 85 13.78 -0.77 13.17
CA VAL A 85 13.65 -2.01 12.40
C VAL A 85 14.66 -3.05 12.88
N SER A 86 14.21 -4.29 13.13
CA SER A 86 15.06 -5.42 13.52
C SER A 86 15.10 -6.50 12.42
N TRP A 87 16.28 -6.74 11.86
CA TRP A 87 16.48 -7.76 10.80
C TRP A 87 16.18 -9.19 11.26
N ASN A 88 16.38 -9.49 12.55
CA ASN A 88 16.06 -10.81 13.11
C ASN A 88 14.55 -11.14 13.01
N SER A 89 13.70 -10.11 13.01
CA SER A 89 12.26 -10.28 12.81
C SER A 89 11.87 -10.46 11.35
N VAL A 90 12.74 -10.11 10.41
CA VAL A 90 12.46 -10.20 8.96
C VAL A 90 12.66 -11.64 8.50
N GLU A 91 13.79 -12.26 8.86
CA GLU A 91 14.15 -13.60 8.39
C GLU A 91 13.13 -14.65 8.81
N ALA A 92 12.73 -14.66 10.09
CA ALA A 92 11.77 -15.62 10.63
C ALA A 92 10.39 -15.58 9.96
N TYR A 93 10.00 -14.43 9.38
CA TYR A 93 8.69 -14.22 8.78
C TYR A 93 8.74 -13.99 7.25
N ALA A 94 9.91 -14.12 6.62
CA ALA A 94 10.09 -13.89 5.19
C ALA A 94 9.25 -14.82 4.33
N MET A 95 9.24 -16.12 4.63
CA MET A 95 8.44 -17.11 3.89
C MET A 95 6.93 -16.86 4.05
N LEU A 96 6.52 -16.42 5.24
CA LEU A 96 5.14 -16.05 5.50
C LEU A 96 4.75 -14.81 4.69
N ALA A 97 5.60 -13.79 4.65
CA ALA A 97 5.38 -12.58 3.86
C ALA A 97 5.27 -12.89 2.37
N LEU A 98 6.10 -13.80 1.85
CA LEU A 98 6.01 -14.25 0.47
C LEU A 98 4.64 -14.91 0.18
N ARG A 99 4.20 -15.83 1.05
CA ARG A 99 2.89 -16.49 0.91
C ARG A 99 1.74 -15.50 1.01
N ALA A 100 1.79 -14.57 1.96
CA ALA A 100 0.80 -13.52 2.14
C ALA A 100 0.73 -12.59 0.92
N ALA A 101 1.89 -12.23 0.35
CA ALA A 101 1.97 -11.40 -0.85
C ALA A 101 1.37 -12.11 -2.07
N VAL A 102 1.65 -13.40 -2.27
CA VAL A 102 1.04 -14.20 -3.36
C VAL A 102 -0.47 -14.28 -3.18
N LEU A 103 -0.96 -14.56 -1.97
CA LEU A 103 -2.40 -14.60 -1.69
C LEU A 103 -3.07 -13.24 -1.90
N ALA A 104 -2.44 -12.15 -1.46
CA ALA A 104 -2.92 -10.80 -1.70
C ALA A 104 -2.95 -10.48 -3.21
N ALA A 105 -1.92 -10.84 -3.97
CA ALA A 105 -1.87 -10.66 -5.42
C ALA A 105 -3.00 -11.42 -6.13
N VAL A 106 -3.24 -12.68 -5.75
CA VAL A 106 -4.33 -13.50 -6.29
C VAL A 106 -5.69 -12.88 -5.96
N ALA A 107 -5.90 -12.47 -4.70
CA ALA A 107 -7.14 -11.83 -4.28
C ALA A 107 -7.40 -10.52 -5.05
N MET A 108 -6.39 -9.67 -5.18
CA MET A 108 -6.49 -8.39 -5.91
C MET A 108 -6.69 -8.61 -7.42
N SER A 109 -6.06 -9.63 -8.00
CA SER A 109 -6.28 -10.00 -9.40
C SER A 109 -7.73 -10.46 -9.62
N LEU A 110 -8.25 -11.35 -8.76
CA LEU A 110 -9.65 -11.80 -8.82
C LEU A 110 -10.64 -10.65 -8.65
N LEU A 111 -10.38 -9.73 -7.72
CA LEU A 111 -11.19 -8.52 -7.53
C LEU A 111 -11.19 -7.62 -8.77
N SER A 112 -10.06 -7.54 -9.47
CA SER A 112 -9.91 -6.74 -10.69
C SER A 112 -10.69 -7.32 -11.88
N PHE A 113 -10.94 -8.63 -11.90
CA PHE A 113 -11.77 -9.27 -12.93
C PHE A 113 -13.28 -9.02 -12.73
N LEU A 114 -13.71 -8.55 -11.55
CA LEU A 114 -15.11 -8.19 -11.33
C LEU A 114 -15.40 -6.84 -12.00
N PRO A 115 -16.33 -6.74 -12.96
CA PRO A 115 -16.46 -5.55 -13.81
C PRO A 115 -16.85 -4.27 -13.05
N VAL A 116 -17.62 -4.39 -11.96
CA VAL A 116 -18.02 -3.24 -11.14
C VAL A 116 -16.90 -2.86 -10.15
N LEU A 117 -16.36 -3.84 -9.43
CA LEU A 117 -15.32 -3.61 -8.42
C LEU A 117 -13.97 -3.24 -9.05
N GLY A 118 -13.59 -3.87 -10.16
CA GLY A 118 -12.37 -3.56 -10.89
C GLY A 118 -12.37 -2.14 -11.47
N ARG A 119 -13.50 -1.68 -12.03
CA ARG A 119 -13.63 -0.27 -12.47
C ARG A 119 -13.56 0.70 -11.31
N TRP A 120 -14.16 0.34 -10.17
CA TRP A 120 -14.12 1.17 -8.98
C TRP A 120 -12.69 1.27 -8.44
N LEU A 121 -11.99 0.14 -8.27
CA LEU A 121 -10.59 0.04 -7.85
C LEU A 121 -9.66 0.84 -8.76
N ALA A 122 -9.77 0.63 -10.07
CA ALA A 122 -8.94 1.33 -11.06
C ALA A 122 -9.24 2.84 -11.14
N GLY A 123 -10.47 3.25 -10.80
CA GLY A 123 -10.90 4.64 -10.79
C GLY A 123 -10.67 5.37 -9.46
N SER A 124 -10.19 4.68 -8.44
CA SER A 124 -10.09 5.17 -7.08
C SER A 124 -8.64 5.22 -6.59
N PRO A 125 -8.07 6.41 -6.42
CA PRO A 125 -6.69 6.48 -6.00
C PRO A 125 -6.45 5.93 -4.58
N GLY A 126 -5.45 5.06 -4.44
CA GLY A 126 -4.93 4.51 -3.20
C GLY A 126 -5.68 3.29 -2.67
N LEU A 127 -6.85 2.95 -3.24
CA LEU A 127 -7.67 1.85 -2.73
C LEU A 127 -7.08 0.47 -3.00
N GLU A 128 -6.44 0.27 -4.15
CA GLU A 128 -5.80 -1.00 -4.48
C GLU A 128 -4.69 -1.34 -3.47
N ILE A 129 -3.83 -0.35 -3.18
CA ILE A 129 -2.74 -0.47 -2.20
C ILE A 129 -3.31 -0.69 -0.80
N LEU A 130 -4.36 0.05 -0.41
CA LEU A 130 -4.97 -0.10 0.91
C LEU A 130 -5.60 -1.47 1.10
N LEU A 131 -6.36 -1.97 0.13
CA LEU A 131 -7.01 -3.28 0.21
C LEU A 131 -6.00 -4.42 0.15
N GLY A 132 -5.10 -4.39 -0.84
CA GLY A 132 -4.03 -5.39 -0.96
C GLY A 132 -3.12 -5.38 0.27
N GLY A 133 -2.74 -4.19 0.74
CA GLY A 133 -1.95 -4.00 1.94
C GLY A 133 -2.66 -4.39 3.23
N GLY A 134 -3.97 -4.15 3.33
CA GLY A 134 -4.78 -4.53 4.49
C GLY A 134 -4.91 -6.05 4.61
N ILE A 135 -5.13 -6.74 3.48
CA ILE A 135 -5.11 -8.21 3.42
C ILE A 135 -3.74 -8.73 3.83
N LEU A 136 -2.67 -8.19 3.23
CA LEU A 136 -1.30 -8.61 3.50
C LEU A 136 -0.92 -8.38 4.96
N PHE A 137 -1.19 -7.18 5.48
CA PHE A 137 -0.97 -6.85 6.88
C PHE A 137 -1.69 -7.84 7.79
N ARG A 138 -2.98 -8.12 7.57
CA ARG A 138 -3.74 -9.05 8.42
C ARG A 138 -3.15 -10.46 8.41
N LEU A 139 -2.74 -10.96 7.23
CA LEU A 139 -2.11 -12.28 7.08
C LEU A 139 -0.73 -12.35 7.75
N LEU A 140 -0.01 -11.25 7.78
CA LEU A 140 1.36 -11.17 8.31
C LEU A 140 1.39 -10.83 9.81
N SER A 141 0.54 -9.92 10.27
CA SER A 141 0.48 -9.44 11.65
C SER A 141 -0.12 -10.47 12.60
N HIS A 142 -1.12 -11.25 12.16
CA HIS A 142 -1.77 -12.21 13.04
C HIS A 142 -0.83 -13.28 13.62
N PRO A 143 -0.05 -14.02 12.80
CA PRO A 143 0.90 -15.00 13.33
C PRO A 143 2.03 -14.35 14.12
N TYR A 144 2.49 -13.16 13.72
CA TYR A 144 3.50 -12.40 14.48
C TYR A 144 3.00 -12.04 15.89
N LEU A 145 1.77 -11.51 15.98
CA LEU A 145 1.14 -11.17 17.25
C LEU A 145 0.85 -12.40 18.09
N LYS A 146 0.40 -13.51 17.47
CA LYS A 146 0.16 -14.79 18.16
C LYS A 146 1.43 -15.36 18.78
N ALA A 147 2.55 -15.29 18.06
CA ALA A 147 3.85 -15.71 18.57
C ALA A 147 4.32 -14.85 19.75
N LYS A 148 3.97 -13.56 19.77
CA LYS A 148 4.43 -12.62 20.80
C LYS A 148 3.54 -12.56 22.05
N PHE A 149 2.22 -12.63 21.88
CA PHE A 149 1.24 -12.40 22.95
C PHE A 149 0.45 -13.64 23.35
N GLY A 150 0.51 -14.73 22.58
CA GLY A 150 -0.16 -15.99 22.90
C GLY A 150 -1.68 -15.83 23.06
N GLU A 151 -2.23 -16.34 24.16
CA GLU A 151 -3.67 -16.29 24.47
C GLU A 151 -4.14 -14.90 24.95
N ASN A 152 -3.23 -13.98 25.28
CA ASN A 152 -3.57 -12.62 25.73
C ASN A 152 -3.96 -11.68 24.56
N LEU A 153 -4.26 -12.24 23.38
CA LEU A 153 -4.66 -11.45 22.22
C LEU A 153 -6.12 -11.00 22.33
N PRO A 154 -6.41 -9.69 22.14
CA PRO A 154 -7.78 -9.21 22.07
C PRO A 154 -8.57 -9.93 20.97
N ALA A 155 -9.84 -10.24 21.25
CA ALA A 155 -10.72 -10.90 20.28
C ALA A 155 -10.94 -10.08 19.00
N SER A 156 -10.82 -8.75 19.07
CA SER A 156 -11.04 -7.81 17.96
C SER A 156 -9.80 -6.96 17.66
N LEU A 157 -8.78 -7.57 17.05
CA LEU A 157 -7.50 -6.91 16.69
C LEU A 157 -7.56 -5.97 15.50
N TYR A 158 -8.46 -6.24 14.55
CA TYR A 158 -8.51 -5.55 13.27
C TYR A 158 -9.74 -4.65 13.20
N PRO A 159 -9.72 -3.60 12.35
CA PRO A 159 -10.90 -2.80 12.07
C PRO A 159 -12.07 -3.69 11.67
N GLY A 160 -13.25 -3.43 12.25
CA GLY A 160 -14.49 -4.06 11.83
C GLY A 160 -14.91 -3.56 10.45
N PHE A 161 -16.09 -4.00 10.01
CA PHE A 161 -16.63 -3.62 8.71
C PHE A 161 -16.80 -2.09 8.58
N TRP A 162 -17.40 -1.47 9.59
CA TRP A 162 -17.67 -0.02 9.59
C TRP A 162 -16.40 0.81 9.66
N GLU A 163 -15.43 0.41 10.50
CA GLU A 163 -14.14 1.09 10.59
C GLU A 163 -13.36 0.97 9.27
N SER A 164 -13.40 -0.20 8.64
CA SER A 164 -12.78 -0.42 7.32
C SER A 164 -13.36 0.51 6.26
N LEU A 165 -14.68 0.74 6.26
CA LEU A 165 -15.31 1.70 5.36
C LEU A 165 -14.80 3.13 5.56
N VAL A 166 -14.50 3.53 6.81
CA VAL A 166 -13.92 4.85 7.09
C VAL A 166 -12.53 4.99 6.49
N TYR A 167 -11.67 3.98 6.58
CA TYR A 167 -10.35 4.01 5.95
C TYR A 167 -10.44 4.04 4.41
N LEU A 168 -11.37 3.30 3.82
CA LEU A 168 -11.62 3.36 2.38
C LEU A 168 -12.09 4.75 1.95
N ALA A 169 -13.04 5.35 2.68
CA ALA A 169 -13.49 6.71 2.42
C ALA A 169 -12.34 7.73 2.57
N LEU A 170 -11.47 7.55 3.56
CA LEU A 170 -10.31 8.40 3.78
C LEU A 170 -9.31 8.32 2.62
N ALA A 171 -8.97 7.11 2.16
CA ALA A 171 -8.09 6.91 1.00
C ALA A 171 -8.67 7.55 -0.25
N PHE A 172 -9.97 7.35 -0.50
CA PHE A 172 -10.65 7.97 -1.63
C PHE A 172 -10.60 9.51 -1.55
N LEU A 173 -10.89 10.10 -0.40
CA LEU A 173 -10.89 11.56 -0.20
C LEU A 173 -9.49 12.15 -0.38
N ILE A 174 -8.47 11.57 0.27
CA ILE A 174 -7.09 12.04 0.16
C ILE A 174 -6.61 11.90 -1.29
N GLY A 175 -6.89 10.77 -1.94
CA GLY A 175 -6.52 10.54 -3.33
C GLY A 175 -7.12 11.56 -4.28
N ARG A 176 -8.40 11.93 -4.08
CA ARG A 176 -9.06 12.99 -4.86
C ARG A 176 -8.42 14.36 -4.63
N LEU A 177 -8.08 14.70 -3.39
CA LEU A 177 -7.39 15.95 -3.07
C LEU A 177 -6.01 16.04 -3.73
N VAL A 178 -5.24 14.95 -3.70
CA VAL A 178 -3.92 14.87 -4.33
C VAL A 178 -4.02 14.98 -5.86
N MET A 179 -5.00 14.35 -6.48
CA MET A 179 -5.26 14.51 -7.92
C MET A 179 -5.64 15.96 -8.27
N LEU A 180 -6.51 16.60 -7.48
CA LEU A 180 -6.89 18.01 -7.71
C LEU A 180 -5.69 18.95 -7.55
N ALA A 181 -4.85 18.71 -6.54
CA ALA A 181 -3.64 19.49 -6.29
C ALA A 181 -2.64 19.36 -7.45
N THR A 182 -2.40 18.14 -7.93
CA THR A 182 -1.51 17.90 -9.06
C THR A 182 -2.06 18.49 -10.36
N PHE A 183 -3.36 18.38 -10.62
CA PHE A 183 -3.99 19.01 -11.79
C PHE A 183 -3.81 20.53 -11.77
N ARG A 184 -4.07 21.19 -10.64
CA ARG A 184 -3.88 22.65 -10.49
C ARG A 184 -2.42 23.07 -10.65
N PHE A 185 -1.48 22.29 -10.10
CA PHE A 185 -0.05 22.57 -10.23
C PHE A 185 0.41 22.51 -11.70
N HIS A 186 -0.05 21.52 -12.46
CA HIS A 186 0.29 21.41 -13.89
C HIS A 186 -0.44 22.45 -14.74
N ALA A 187 -1.71 22.74 -14.46
CA ALA A 187 -2.47 23.77 -15.17
C ALA A 187 -1.89 25.18 -14.97
N GLY A 188 -1.38 25.49 -13.77
CA GLY A 188 -0.73 26.77 -13.48
C GLY A 188 0.68 26.92 -14.08
N SER A 189 1.30 25.83 -14.53
CA SER A 189 2.67 25.85 -15.08
C SER A 189 2.73 26.31 -16.54
N GLY A 190 1.60 26.40 -17.25
CA GLY A 190 1.51 26.85 -18.65
C GLY A 190 2.23 25.97 -19.68
N LYS A 191 3.01 24.98 -19.23
CA LYS A 191 3.68 23.97 -20.05
C LYS A 191 2.76 22.78 -20.20
N ASN A 192 2.57 22.30 -21.43
CA ASN A 192 1.94 21.00 -21.66
C ASN A 192 2.71 19.97 -20.84
N PRO A 193 2.10 19.34 -19.83
CA PRO A 193 2.80 18.41 -18.99
C PRO A 193 3.31 17.27 -19.87
N ASN A 194 4.62 17.02 -19.81
CA ASN A 194 5.21 15.88 -20.49
C ASN A 194 4.39 14.65 -20.09
N ALA A 195 3.76 13.98 -21.06
CA ALA A 195 2.94 12.79 -20.82
C ALA A 195 3.71 11.69 -20.06
N PHE A 196 5.05 11.75 -20.09
CA PHE A 196 5.94 11.00 -19.24
C PHE A 196 5.79 11.27 -17.74
N LEU A 197 5.84 12.54 -17.33
CA LEU A 197 5.75 12.93 -15.92
C LEU A 197 4.39 12.59 -15.33
N LEU A 198 3.29 12.84 -16.06
CA LEU A 198 1.94 12.48 -15.59
C LEU A 198 1.76 10.98 -15.38
N ARG A 199 2.36 10.15 -16.24
CA ARG A 199 2.23 8.69 -16.20
C ARG A 199 3.03 8.03 -15.08
N ILE A 200 4.06 8.70 -14.55
CA ILE A 200 4.82 8.25 -13.38
C ILE A 200 4.23 8.86 -12.10
N THR A 201 4.01 10.18 -12.09
CA THR A 201 3.55 10.90 -10.90
C THR A 201 2.18 10.43 -10.42
N GLY A 202 1.26 10.10 -11.33
CA GLY A 202 -0.06 9.55 -10.97
C GLY A 202 0.05 8.28 -10.12
N PRO A 203 0.57 7.16 -10.66
CA PRO A 203 0.73 5.92 -9.91
C PRO A 203 1.61 6.04 -8.65
N THR A 204 2.64 6.88 -8.65
CA THR A 204 3.48 7.08 -7.46
C THR A 204 2.73 7.80 -6.33
N LEU A 205 1.99 8.86 -6.65
CA LEU A 205 1.14 9.54 -5.67
C LEU A 205 0.01 8.64 -5.20
N ASP A 206 -0.51 7.82 -6.10
CA ASP A 206 -1.49 6.80 -5.79
C ASP A 206 -1.00 5.81 -4.73
N CYS A 207 0.19 5.28 -4.95
CA CYS A 207 0.89 4.43 -3.99
C CYS A 207 1.08 5.14 -2.65
N LEU A 208 1.51 6.40 -2.68
CA LEU A 208 1.77 7.18 -1.46
C LEU A 208 0.50 7.39 -0.63
N VAL A 209 -0.63 7.72 -1.27
CA VAL A 209 -1.93 7.85 -0.59
C VAL A 209 -2.34 6.51 0.03
N GLY A 210 -2.25 5.43 -0.75
CA GLY A 210 -2.60 4.09 -0.29
C GLY A 210 -1.75 3.64 0.90
N ILE A 211 -0.43 3.84 0.86
CA ILE A 211 0.49 3.53 1.96
C ILE A 211 0.17 4.38 3.19
N ALA A 212 -0.08 5.68 3.00
CA ALA A 212 -0.36 6.57 4.10
C ALA A 212 -1.62 6.12 4.88
N VAL A 213 -2.69 5.78 4.17
CA VAL A 213 -3.91 5.26 4.81
C VAL A 213 -3.71 3.85 5.36
N LEU A 214 -2.91 3.02 4.70
CA LEU A 214 -2.53 1.70 5.22
C LEU A 214 -1.82 1.82 6.58
N TYR A 215 -0.93 2.81 6.76
CA TYR A 215 -0.29 3.05 8.06
C TYR A 215 -1.28 3.50 9.13
N LEU A 216 -2.28 4.32 8.78
CA LEU A 216 -3.36 4.64 9.70
C LEU A 216 -4.19 3.40 10.05
N TYR A 217 -4.40 2.50 9.08
CA TYR A 217 -5.10 1.23 9.29
C TYR A 217 -4.32 0.31 10.24
N THR A 218 -2.99 0.16 10.07
CA THR A 218 -2.18 -0.70 10.96
C THR A 218 -2.13 -0.18 12.40
N GLN A 219 -2.18 1.14 12.58
CA GLN A 219 -2.23 1.76 13.91
C GLN A 219 -3.51 1.49 14.66
N TYR A 220 -4.60 1.13 13.98
CA TYR A 220 -5.78 0.67 14.68
C TYR A 220 -5.43 -0.53 15.57
N THR A 221 -4.73 -1.51 15.00
CA THR A 221 -4.28 -2.71 15.73
C THR A 221 -3.29 -2.34 16.84
N ALA A 222 -2.37 -1.40 16.62
CA ALA A 222 -1.48 -0.91 17.68
C ALA A 222 -2.24 -0.28 18.86
N VAL A 223 -3.25 0.55 18.57
CA VAL A 223 -4.11 1.17 19.61
C VAL A 223 -4.92 0.12 20.36
N VAL A 224 -5.43 -0.92 19.67
CA VAL A 224 -6.13 -2.04 20.31
C VAL A 224 -5.19 -2.75 21.28
N LEU A 225 -3.97 -3.09 20.82
CA LEU A 225 -2.96 -3.79 21.61
C LEU A 225 -2.49 -2.97 22.82
N ALA A 226 -2.48 -1.64 22.73
CA ALA A 226 -2.12 -0.78 23.86
C ALA A 226 -3.23 -0.65 24.92
N LYS A 227 -4.45 -1.11 24.63
CA LYS A 227 -5.61 -1.02 25.52
C LYS A 227 -6.01 -2.35 26.17
N GLY A 228 -5.61 -3.47 25.56
CA GLY A 228 -5.79 -4.81 26.11
C GLY A 228 -4.61 -5.18 26.99
#